data_AF-A0A830ZXP4-F1
#
_entry.id   AF-A0A830ZXP4-F1
#
_cell.length_a   1.000
_cell.length_b   1.000
_cell.length_c   1.000
_cell.angle_alpha   90.00
_cell.angle_beta   90.00
_cell.angle_gamma   90.00
#
_symmetry.space_group_name_H-M   'P 1'
#
loop_
_entity.id
_entity.type
_entity.pdbx_description
1 polymer ?
#
loop_
_entity_poly.entity_id
_entity_poly.type
_entity_poly.pdbx_seq_one_letter_code
_entity_poly.pdbx_strand_id
1 'polypeptide(L)' 'MFLPKYSPDLNDIEHDFSALKRARMYAPVGTPLDEIIRTYCVA' A
#
# COMPACT_ATOMS: atom_id res chain seq x y z
N MET A 1 6.58 17.69 6.69
CA MET A 1 7.79 16.85 6.89
C MET A 1 8.67 17.04 5.66
N PHE A 2 9.93 17.44 5.83
CA PHE A 2 10.90 17.49 4.74
C PHE A 2 11.80 16.26 4.85
N LEU A 3 11.68 15.34 3.88
CA LEU A 3 12.53 14.17 3.81
C LEU A 3 13.82 14.50 3.04
N PRO A 4 14.98 13.96 3.45
CA PRO A 4 16.20 14.07 2.67
C PRO A 4 15.99 13.48 1.27
N LYS A 5 16.72 14.03 0.29
CA LYS A 5 16.62 13.58 -1.10
C LYS A 5 17.04 12.11 -1.21
N TYR A 6 16.27 11.33 -1.97
CA TYR A 6 16.50 9.89 -2.16
C TYR A 6 16.41 9.06 -0.87
N SER A 7 15.59 9.46 0.10
CA SER A 7 15.29 8.66 1.29
C SER A 7 13.88 8.07 1.24
N PRO A 8 13.58 7.17 0.28
CA PRO A 8 12.27 6.54 0.18
C PRO A 8 11.95 5.73 1.44
N ASP A 9 12.95 5.13 2.08
CA ASP A 9 12.80 4.36 3.31
C ASP A 9 12.30 5.18 4.51
N LEU A 10 12.40 6.52 4.43
CA LEU A 10 11.88 7.44 5.45
C LEU A 10 10.48 7.97 5.13
N ASN A 11 9.92 7.57 3.99
CA ASN A 11 8.58 7.94 3.59
C ASN A 11 7.61 6.81 3.92
N ASP A 12 6.80 7.01 4.96
CA ASP A 12 5.87 5.98 5.47
C ASP A 12 4.93 5.43 4.37
N ILE A 13 4.61 6.24 3.35
CA ILE A 13 3.75 5.80 2.23
C ILE A 13 4.33 4.62 1.44
N GLU A 14 5.65 4.42 1.44
CA GLU A 14 6.28 3.27 0.78
C GLU A 14 5.85 1.96 1.44
N HIS A 15 5.69 1.97 2.77
CA HIS A 15 5.19 0.81 3.50
C HIS A 15 3.75 0.49 3.06
N ASP A 16 2.89 1.50 3.01
CA ASP A 16 1.48 1.35 2.63
C ASP A 16 1.35 0.81 1.21
N PHE A 17 2.10 1.35 0.24
CA PHE A 17 2.11 0.84 -1.13
C PHE A 17 2.65 -0.57 -1.23
N SER A 18 3.65 -0.94 -0.42
CA SER A 18 4.16 -2.31 -0.38
C SER A 18 3.09 -3.30 0.10
N ALA A 19 2.33 -2.92 1.14
CA ALA A 19 1.25 -3.71 1.70
C ALA A 19 0.08 -3.87 0.71
N LEU A 20 -0.33 -2.76 0.08
CA LEU A 20 -1.41 -2.78 -0.93
C LEU A 20 -1.04 -3.61 -2.15
N LYS A 21 0.20 -3.52 -2.64
CA LYS A 21 0.69 -4.38 -3.76
C LYS A 21 0.62 -5.85 -3.38
N ARG A 22 1.06 -6.20 -2.16
CA ARG A 22 1.00 -7.56 -1.65
C ARG A 22 -0.44 -8.05 -1.52
N ALA A 23 -1.33 -7.23 -0.96
CA ALA A 23 -2.75 -7.56 -0.83
C ALA A 23 -3.39 -7.81 -2.20
N ARG A 24 -3.09 -6.96 -3.19
CA ARG A 24 -3.56 -7.14 -4.57
C ARG A 24 -3.04 -8.41 -5.23
N MET A 25 -1.77 -8.75 -5.00
CA MET A 25 -1.13 -9.93 -5.59
C MET A 25 -1.77 -11.24 -5.12
N TYR A 26 -2.21 -11.29 -3.86
CA TYR A 26 -2.85 -12.48 -3.28
C TYR A 26 -4.38 -12.44 -3.28
N ALA A 27 -4.99 -11.34 -3.76
CA ALA A 27 -6.43 -11.23 -3.86
C ALA A 27 -6.98 -12.17 -4.96
N PRO A 28 -8.19 -12.73 -4.78
CA PRO A 28 -8.86 -13.48 -5.82
C PRO A 28 -8.99 -12.68 -7.13
N VAL A 29 -8.92 -13.37 -8.26
CA VAL A 29 -9.14 -12.75 -9.58
C VAL A 29 -10.54 -12.12 -9.62
N GLY A 30 -10.61 -10.88 -10.07
CA GLY A 30 -11.88 -10.12 -10.13
C GLY A 30 -12.19 -9.31 -8.87
N THR A 31 -11.41 -9.46 -7.79
CA THR A 31 -11.52 -8.55 -6.63
C THR A 31 -11.28 -7.12 -7.10
N PRO A 32 -12.14 -6.15 -6.79
CA PRO A 32 -11.95 -4.78 -7.21
C PRO A 32 -10.94 -4.06 -6.31
N LEU A 33 -10.29 -3.01 -6.82
CA LEU A 33 -9.20 -2.34 -6.11
C LEU A 33 -9.70 -1.57 -4.87
N ASP A 34 -10.90 -1.00 -4.95
CA ASP A 34 -11.53 -0.27 -3.84
C ASP A 34 -11.80 -1.19 -2.64
N GLU A 35 -12.14 -2.46 -2.87
CA GLU A 35 -12.30 -3.45 -1.80
C GLU A 35 -10.99 -3.76 -1.09
N ILE A 36 -9.89 -3.86 -1.84
CA ILE A 36 -8.55 -4.07 -1.26
C ILE A 36 -8.13 -2.85 -0.44
N ILE A 37 -8.32 -1.64 -0.97
CA ILE A 37 -8.00 -0.39 -0.24
C ILE A 37 -8.85 -0.29 1.03
N ARG A 38 -10.16 -0.54 0.92
CA ARG A 38 -11.09 -0.50 2.06
C ARG A 38 -10.67 -1.48 3.15
N THR A 39 -10.28 -2.70 2.77
CA THR A 39 -9.84 -3.73 3.73
C THR A 39 -8.55 -3.29 4.43
N TYR A 40 -7.60 -2.71 3.69
CA TYR A 40 -6.35 -2.19 4.25
C TYR A 40 -6.57 -1.03 5.24
N CYS A 41 -7.49 -0.10 4.95
CA CYS A 41 -7.78 1.03 5.84
C CYS A 41 -8.56 0.66 7.11
N VAL A 42 -9.17 -0.53 7.17
CA VAL A 42 -9.95 -1.02 8.33
C VAL A 42 -9.11 -1.96 9.21
N ALA A 43 -8.02 -2.51 8.69
CA ALA A 43 -7.07 -3.37 9.40
C ALA A 43 -6.20 -2.57 10.38
#